data_AF-A0A3E0PTK3-F1
#
_entry.id   AF-A0A3E0PTK3-F1
#
_cell.length_a   1.000
_cell.length_b   1.000
_cell.length_c   1.000
_cell.angle_alpha   90.00
_cell.angle_beta   90.00
_cell.angle_gamma   90.00
#
_symmetry.space_group_name_H-M   'P 1'
#
loop_
_entity.id
_entity.type
_entity.pdbx_description
1 polymer ?
#
loop_
_entity_poly.entity_id
_entity_poly.type
_entity_poly.pdbx_seq_one_letter_code
_entity_poly.pdbx_strand_id
1 'polypeptide(L)'
;MKGVRFSGEAIERMNFVVVAGNRDCRPLLAAIAESKEHRLLAAACDAVLRADFATLAEEVYPSSDWQRLLTAPGLEAAIVCGHDKVVQDAAWQFAAAGLHLVVYPDALQTASFAYRLWPTAIDGANVLMPVFSHRLHPQWRELRDSLQRGDLGRIRFLEISRSEPAGASGLVDEQTLNRTLLLDCDLLRWLCGDYTRVTCLQTGRSDGGLASQSVTLAGEGCPEANWHAKASGGESQWRLTISGDAKTEIYTSEAGFADAAGDVTTIRSAEHDSGAAILTEFERRLEGNDGGHSWSELVRDFDVLDAAQRSIRRRRTVEVGSDEFSERSQFKSTMSAAGCGVLLYTMFALVFALLAGALLDPRDAAQKRSQSAGFVLRAEDFVGESAELSPSGEAHVDDIRNRLWQTTAEVMIDPAGMTPAAADRRRATVAGRLSTPADPIDDNRVVVRDIQGQWFQRGMLIAWILVFLPGGLILLLQGLLLVTRPAGTTGGPPHSTDR
;
A
#
# COMPACT_ATOMS: atom_id res chain seq x y z
N MET A 1 -7.61 9.74 23.98
CA MET A 1 -8.39 8.51 24.21
C MET A 1 -7.77 7.78 25.39
N LYS A 2 -8.52 7.60 26.48
CA LYS A 2 -8.06 6.89 27.67
C LYS A 2 -8.17 5.39 27.39
N GLY A 3 -7.05 4.68 27.42
CA GLY A 3 -7.06 3.22 27.38
C GLY A 3 -7.80 2.69 28.61
N VAL A 4 -8.97 2.10 28.38
CA VAL A 4 -9.72 1.35 29.39
C VAL A 4 -8.93 0.07 29.63
N ARG A 5 -8.29 -0.03 30.80
CA ARG A 5 -7.75 -1.31 31.29
C ARG A 5 -8.90 -2.05 31.95
N PHE A 6 -9.37 -3.11 31.32
CA PHE A 6 -10.32 -4.05 31.92
C PHE A 6 -9.59 -4.84 33.00
N SER A 7 -9.86 -4.51 34.27
CA SER A 7 -9.40 -5.28 35.42
C SER A 7 -10.54 -6.18 35.90
N GLY A 8 -10.64 -7.40 35.37
CA GLY A 8 -11.40 -8.52 35.96
C GLY A 8 -12.88 -8.30 36.33
N GLU A 9 -13.51 -7.21 35.90
CA GLU A 9 -14.96 -7.04 35.98
C GLU A 9 -15.59 -8.01 34.97
N ALA A 10 -16.61 -8.74 35.43
CA ALA A 10 -17.43 -9.58 34.56
C ALA A 10 -17.83 -8.77 33.32
N ILE A 11 -17.71 -9.37 32.15
CA ILE A 11 -18.00 -8.71 30.86
C ILE A 11 -19.37 -8.04 30.98
N GLU A 12 -19.39 -6.69 30.93
CA GLU A 12 -20.64 -5.94 30.90
C GLU A 12 -21.45 -6.40 29.70
N ARG A 13 -22.78 -6.44 29.85
CA ARG A 13 -23.66 -7.04 28.85
C ARG A 13 -23.42 -6.43 27.46
N MET A 14 -22.92 -7.22 26.51
CA MET A 14 -22.56 -6.69 25.20
C MET A 14 -23.77 -6.60 24.26
N ASN A 15 -23.94 -5.46 23.62
CA ASN A 15 -25.02 -5.27 22.65
C ASN A 15 -24.53 -5.42 21.20
N PHE A 16 -25.15 -6.36 20.50
CA PHE A 16 -24.88 -6.69 19.11
C PHE A 16 -25.88 -6.03 18.16
N VAL A 17 -25.40 -5.71 16.96
CA VAL A 17 -26.20 -5.40 15.78
C VAL A 17 -25.88 -6.38 14.66
N VAL A 18 -26.85 -6.72 13.82
CA VAL A 18 -26.62 -7.54 12.61
C VAL A 18 -26.82 -6.71 11.37
N VAL A 19 -25.92 -6.84 10.41
CA VAL A 19 -26.00 -6.21 9.10
C VAL A 19 -25.99 -7.31 8.03
N ALA A 20 -27.05 -7.32 7.23
CA ALA A 20 -27.35 -8.29 6.18
C ALA A 20 -27.75 -9.70 6.65
N GLY A 21 -28.06 -10.52 5.64
CA GLY A 21 -29.09 -11.55 5.67
C GLY A 21 -28.65 -12.98 5.34
N ASN A 22 -27.43 -13.41 5.69
CA ASN A 22 -27.03 -14.80 5.40
C ASN A 22 -27.49 -15.78 6.49
N ARG A 23 -28.06 -16.93 6.09
CA ARG A 23 -28.45 -18.02 7.00
C ARG A 23 -27.28 -18.57 7.82
N ASP A 24 -26.05 -18.44 7.33
CA ASP A 24 -24.86 -18.94 8.01
C ASP A 24 -24.65 -18.33 9.41
N CYS A 25 -25.19 -17.13 9.67
CA CYS A 25 -25.06 -16.50 10.98
C CYS A 25 -26.13 -16.89 11.98
N ARG A 26 -27.19 -17.60 11.56
CA ARG A 26 -28.28 -18.03 12.44
C ARG A 26 -27.80 -18.73 13.72
N PRO A 27 -26.81 -19.64 13.70
CA PRO A 27 -26.31 -20.26 14.93
C PRO A 27 -25.80 -19.24 15.94
N LEU A 28 -25.00 -18.26 15.49
CA LEU A 28 -24.52 -17.19 16.37
C LEU A 28 -25.66 -16.32 16.91
N LEU A 29 -26.67 -16.02 16.09
CA LEU A 29 -27.84 -15.27 16.53
C LEU A 29 -28.64 -16.01 17.61
N ALA A 30 -28.80 -17.32 17.47
CA ALA A 30 -29.43 -18.16 18.48
C ALA A 30 -28.62 -18.18 19.78
N ALA A 31 -27.30 -18.36 19.69
CA ALA A 31 -26.42 -18.33 20.87
C ALA A 31 -26.46 -16.98 21.60
N ILE A 32 -26.53 -15.86 20.87
CA ILE A 32 -26.68 -14.52 21.47
C ILE A 32 -28.06 -14.37 22.12
N ALA A 33 -29.12 -14.87 21.50
CA ALA A 33 -30.47 -14.81 22.05
C ALA A 33 -30.62 -15.63 23.35
N GLU A 34 -29.90 -16.75 23.46
CA GLU A 34 -29.88 -17.61 24.65
C GLU A 34 -28.91 -17.11 25.74
N SER A 35 -27.98 -16.22 25.40
CA SER A 35 -27.00 -15.67 26.34
C SER A 35 -27.62 -14.70 27.34
N LYS A 36 -27.13 -14.73 28.58
CA LYS A 36 -27.47 -13.75 29.63
C LYS A 36 -26.61 -12.50 29.60
N GLU A 37 -25.47 -12.59 28.92
CA GLU A 37 -24.42 -11.58 28.86
C GLU A 37 -24.49 -10.80 27.55
N HIS A 38 -25.08 -11.37 26.49
CA HIS A 38 -25.17 -10.70 25.20
C HIS A 38 -26.62 -10.42 24.84
N ARG A 39 -26.83 -9.36 24.06
CA ARG A 39 -28.15 -9.04 23.53
C ARG A 39 -28.06 -8.55 22.10
N LEU A 40 -28.96 -9.05 21.26
CA LEU A 40 -29.17 -8.49 19.92
C LEU A 40 -30.12 -7.29 20.01
N LEU A 41 -29.61 -6.07 19.77
CA LEU A 41 -30.40 -4.84 19.86
C LEU A 41 -31.14 -4.49 18.57
N ALA A 42 -30.48 -4.67 17.43
CA ALA A 42 -31.00 -4.22 16.14
C ALA A 42 -30.52 -5.10 15.00
N ALA A 43 -31.30 -5.10 13.92
CA ALA A 43 -30.95 -5.79 12.69
C ALA A 43 -31.23 -4.91 11.48
N ALA A 44 -30.19 -4.66 10.66
CA ALA A 44 -30.31 -4.14 9.32
C ALA A 44 -30.24 -5.30 8.31
N CYS A 45 -31.34 -6.05 8.20
CA CYS A 45 -31.40 -7.28 7.42
C CYS A 45 -32.40 -7.20 6.26
N ASP A 46 -32.24 -8.13 5.31
CA ASP A 46 -33.22 -8.37 4.26
C ASP A 46 -34.53 -8.97 4.83
N ALA A 47 -35.50 -9.20 3.94
CA ALA A 47 -36.78 -9.78 4.32
C ALA A 47 -36.67 -11.25 4.78
N VAL A 48 -35.63 -11.99 4.37
CA VAL A 48 -35.49 -13.42 4.64
C VAL A 48 -35.14 -13.64 6.12
N LEU A 49 -34.13 -12.95 6.64
CA LEU A 49 -33.79 -13.07 8.07
C LEU A 49 -34.80 -12.36 8.97
N ARG A 50 -35.59 -11.40 8.46
CA ARG A 50 -36.58 -10.68 9.29
C ARG A 50 -37.58 -11.63 9.97
N ALA A 51 -37.95 -12.73 9.30
CA ALA A 51 -38.81 -13.75 9.88
C ALA A 51 -38.11 -14.51 11.02
N ASP A 52 -36.81 -14.79 10.88
CA ASP A 52 -36.03 -15.48 11.91
C ASP A 52 -35.80 -14.58 13.13
N PHE A 53 -35.56 -13.28 12.93
CA PHE A 53 -35.39 -12.35 14.04
C PHE A 53 -36.63 -12.25 14.91
N ALA A 54 -37.83 -12.32 14.31
CA ALA A 54 -39.08 -12.33 15.05
C ALA A 54 -39.22 -13.56 15.97
N THR A 55 -38.54 -14.67 15.68
CA THR A 55 -38.55 -15.86 16.55
C THR A 55 -37.40 -15.88 17.54
N LEU A 56 -36.28 -15.23 17.23
CA LEU A 56 -35.07 -15.27 18.05
C LEU A 56 -35.07 -14.25 19.19
N ALA A 57 -35.64 -13.06 19.01
CA ALA A 57 -35.66 -12.07 20.07
C ALA A 57 -36.81 -11.07 19.93
N GLU A 58 -37.59 -10.92 21.01
CA GLU A 58 -38.80 -10.07 21.07
C GLU A 58 -38.46 -8.56 20.99
N GLU A 59 -37.23 -8.17 21.32
CA GLU A 59 -36.78 -6.76 21.43
C GLU A 59 -35.95 -6.23 20.24
N VAL A 60 -35.74 -7.03 19.18
CA VAL A 60 -34.87 -6.59 18.06
C VAL A 60 -35.57 -5.51 17.24
N TYR A 61 -34.96 -4.34 17.13
CA TYR A 61 -35.46 -3.28 16.25
C TYR A 61 -35.05 -3.54 14.80
N PRO A 62 -35.99 -3.87 13.88
CA PRO A 62 -35.66 -4.00 12.47
C PRO A 62 -35.46 -2.60 11.88
N SER A 63 -34.31 -2.36 11.26
CA SER A 63 -34.04 -1.15 10.49
C SER A 63 -33.80 -1.51 9.02
N SER A 64 -34.36 -0.73 8.10
CA SER A 64 -33.96 -0.80 6.68
C SER A 64 -32.70 0.02 6.38
N ASP A 65 -32.27 0.83 7.34
CA ASP A 65 -31.14 1.77 7.22
C ASP A 65 -30.12 1.48 8.32
N TRP A 66 -29.00 0.88 7.93
CA TRP A 66 -27.92 0.55 8.87
C TRP A 66 -27.24 1.82 9.41
N GLN A 67 -27.32 2.97 8.73
CA GLN A 67 -26.66 4.20 9.18
C GLN A 67 -27.26 4.72 10.49
N ARG A 68 -28.57 4.53 10.68
CA ARG A 68 -29.24 4.87 11.96
C ARG A 68 -28.67 4.07 13.13
N LEU A 69 -28.19 2.85 12.86
CA LEU A 69 -27.64 1.97 13.88
C LEU A 69 -26.30 2.48 14.39
N LEU A 70 -25.49 3.19 13.58
CA LEU A 70 -24.24 3.82 14.07
C LEU A 70 -24.45 4.79 15.24
N THR A 71 -25.64 5.40 15.32
CA THR A 71 -25.98 6.36 16.39
C THR A 71 -26.76 5.73 17.54
N ALA A 72 -27.07 4.42 17.46
CA ALA A 72 -27.81 3.76 18.51
C ALA A 72 -26.93 3.65 19.78
N PRO A 73 -27.40 4.17 20.93
CA PRO A 73 -26.60 4.17 22.15
C PRO A 73 -26.37 2.74 22.64
N GLY A 74 -25.14 2.46 23.09
CA GLY A 74 -24.77 1.20 23.73
C GLY A 74 -24.42 0.05 22.79
N LEU A 75 -24.35 0.26 21.47
CA LEU A 75 -23.84 -0.77 20.56
C LEU A 75 -22.32 -0.94 20.69
N GLU A 76 -21.88 -2.18 20.75
CA GLU A 76 -20.47 -2.53 20.99
C GLU A 76 -19.92 -3.48 19.92
N ALA A 77 -20.78 -4.33 19.33
CA ALA A 77 -20.38 -5.28 18.32
C ALA A 77 -21.35 -5.33 17.13
N ALA A 78 -20.83 -5.61 15.94
CA ALA A 78 -21.60 -5.80 14.72
C ALA A 78 -21.28 -7.15 14.05
N ILE A 79 -22.33 -7.87 13.66
CA ILE A 79 -22.27 -9.11 12.92
C ILE A 79 -22.50 -8.78 11.44
N VAL A 80 -21.52 -9.07 10.59
CA VAL A 80 -21.51 -8.71 9.17
C VAL A 80 -21.69 -9.97 8.33
N CYS A 81 -22.85 -10.09 7.70
CA CYS A 81 -23.29 -11.31 7.02
C CYS A 81 -23.80 -11.00 5.61
N GLY A 82 -22.90 -10.65 4.71
CA GLY A 82 -23.24 -10.36 3.32
C GLY A 82 -22.07 -9.83 2.52
N HIS A 83 -22.24 -9.77 1.21
CA HIS A 83 -21.22 -9.33 0.27
C HIS A 83 -21.58 -8.05 -0.48
N ASP A 84 -22.80 -7.53 -0.34
CA ASP A 84 -23.21 -6.30 -1.01
C ASP A 84 -22.34 -5.12 -0.59
N LYS A 85 -22.06 -4.22 -1.52
CA LYS A 85 -21.23 -3.03 -1.28
C LYS A 85 -21.74 -2.21 -0.09
N VAL A 86 -23.05 -2.10 0.07
CA VAL A 86 -23.70 -1.39 1.19
C VAL A 86 -23.33 -2.02 2.54
N VAL A 87 -23.25 -3.36 2.59
CA VAL A 87 -22.91 -4.13 3.80
C VAL A 87 -21.44 -4.00 4.12
N GLN A 88 -20.58 -4.03 3.10
CA GLN A 88 -19.15 -3.80 3.26
C GLN A 88 -18.84 -2.37 3.72
N ASP A 89 -19.53 -1.37 3.18
CA ASP A 89 -19.43 0.02 3.62
C ASP A 89 -19.91 0.19 5.07
N ALA A 90 -20.98 -0.52 5.45
CA ALA A 90 -21.47 -0.55 6.83
C ALA A 90 -20.43 -1.14 7.78
N ALA A 91 -19.87 -2.30 7.45
CA ALA A 91 -18.82 -2.95 8.23
C ALA A 91 -17.64 -2.02 8.49
N TRP A 92 -17.16 -1.33 7.44
CA TRP A 92 -16.09 -0.34 7.57
C TRP A 92 -16.46 0.82 8.51
N GLN A 93 -17.67 1.37 8.41
CA GLN A 93 -18.09 2.46 9.29
C GLN A 93 -18.29 2.01 10.74
N PHE A 94 -18.80 0.79 10.99
CA PHE A 94 -18.88 0.23 12.35
C PHE A 94 -17.49 0.05 12.96
N ALA A 95 -16.54 -0.50 12.21
CA ALA A 95 -15.14 -0.61 12.65
C ALA A 95 -14.55 0.78 12.95
N ALA A 96 -14.73 1.75 12.05
CA ALA A 96 -14.24 3.12 12.25
C ALA A 96 -14.88 3.83 13.44
N ALA A 97 -16.11 3.45 13.81
CA ALA A 97 -16.82 3.95 14.98
C ALA A 97 -16.40 3.28 16.30
N GLY A 98 -15.47 2.32 16.27
CA GLY A 98 -15.00 1.63 17.47
C GLY A 98 -15.72 0.33 17.81
N LEU A 99 -16.63 -0.16 16.95
CA LEU A 99 -17.32 -1.42 17.22
C LEU A 99 -16.43 -2.62 16.88
N HIS A 100 -16.58 -3.68 17.66
CA HIS A 100 -16.06 -5.00 17.34
C HIS A 100 -16.84 -5.60 16.17
N LEU A 101 -16.17 -6.35 15.29
CA LEU A 101 -16.82 -6.99 14.14
C LEU A 101 -16.68 -8.50 14.19
N VAL A 102 -17.79 -9.19 13.97
CA VAL A 102 -17.84 -10.61 13.65
C VAL A 102 -18.24 -10.74 12.19
N VAL A 103 -17.31 -11.16 11.33
CA VAL A 103 -17.48 -11.11 9.87
C VAL A 103 -17.57 -12.53 9.33
N TYR A 104 -18.62 -12.83 8.58
CA TYR A 104 -18.74 -14.09 7.84
C TYR A 104 -18.09 -13.92 6.47
N PRO A 105 -16.96 -14.62 6.20
CA PRO A 105 -16.26 -14.51 4.93
C PRO A 105 -17.12 -15.03 3.79
N ASP A 106 -17.16 -14.28 2.69
CA ASP A 106 -17.80 -14.67 1.45
C ASP A 106 -16.87 -14.36 0.28
N ALA A 107 -16.79 -15.25 -0.70
CA ALA A 107 -15.94 -15.08 -1.89
C ALA A 107 -16.24 -13.78 -2.66
N LEU A 108 -17.46 -13.25 -2.57
CA LEU A 108 -17.86 -11.99 -3.20
C LEU A 108 -17.43 -10.73 -2.42
N GLN A 109 -16.96 -10.85 -1.18
CA GLN A 109 -16.42 -9.69 -0.45
C GLN A 109 -15.12 -9.17 -1.09
N THR A 110 -14.38 -10.02 -1.81
CA THR A 110 -13.09 -9.73 -2.47
C THR A 110 -11.97 -9.32 -1.50
N ALA A 111 -10.72 -9.42 -1.93
CA ALA A 111 -9.56 -9.00 -1.14
C ALA A 111 -9.62 -7.51 -0.74
N SER A 112 -10.19 -6.65 -1.59
CA SER A 112 -10.32 -5.21 -1.34
C SER A 112 -11.08 -4.90 -0.05
N PHE A 113 -12.09 -5.70 0.30
CA PHE A 113 -12.82 -5.57 1.56
C PHE A 113 -11.92 -5.88 2.77
N ALA A 114 -11.20 -6.99 2.73
CA ALA A 114 -10.30 -7.40 3.80
C ALA A 114 -9.18 -6.37 4.01
N TYR A 115 -8.55 -5.89 2.92
CA TYR A 115 -7.53 -4.83 2.96
C TYR A 115 -8.06 -3.49 3.46
N ARG A 116 -9.33 -3.16 3.22
CA ARG A 116 -9.91 -1.90 3.69
C ARG A 116 -10.03 -1.86 5.23
N LEU A 117 -10.32 -2.99 5.85
CA LEU A 117 -10.43 -3.13 7.32
C LEU A 117 -9.10 -3.42 8.00
N TRP A 118 -8.06 -3.76 7.22
CA TRP A 118 -6.72 -4.09 7.70
C TRP A 118 -6.10 -3.03 8.64
N PRO A 119 -6.15 -1.72 8.36
CA PRO A 119 -5.60 -0.71 9.27
C PRO A 119 -6.28 -0.74 10.64
N THR A 120 -7.62 -0.85 10.67
CA THR A 120 -8.38 -0.95 11.92
C THR A 120 -8.04 -2.23 12.70
N ALA A 121 -7.75 -3.34 12.00
CA ALA A 121 -7.31 -4.57 12.64
C ALA A 121 -5.95 -4.42 13.33
N ILE A 122 -4.99 -3.76 12.67
CA ILE A 122 -3.64 -3.53 13.19
C ILE A 122 -3.64 -2.59 14.39
N ASP A 123 -4.48 -1.56 14.36
CA ASP A 123 -4.58 -0.58 15.46
C ASP A 123 -4.99 -1.24 16.78
N GLY A 124 -5.63 -2.42 16.73
CA GLY A 124 -5.98 -3.23 17.91
C GLY A 124 -6.96 -2.56 18.86
N ALA A 125 -7.67 -1.53 18.40
CA ALA A 125 -8.69 -0.85 19.19
C ALA A 125 -9.97 -1.69 19.31
N ASN A 126 -10.28 -2.47 18.28
CA ASN A 126 -11.46 -3.33 18.21
C ASN A 126 -11.07 -4.72 17.72
N VAL A 127 -11.77 -5.75 18.19
CA VAL A 127 -11.68 -7.12 17.66
C VAL A 127 -12.36 -7.22 16.31
N LEU A 128 -11.63 -7.64 15.28
CA LEU A 128 -12.15 -8.02 13.97
C LEU A 128 -12.01 -9.53 13.77
N MET A 129 -13.08 -10.28 14.00
CA MET A 129 -13.09 -11.74 13.98
C MET A 129 -13.72 -12.27 12.69
N PRO A 130 -12.95 -12.86 11.76
CA PRO A 130 -13.51 -13.68 10.70
C PRO A 130 -14.06 -15.00 11.27
N VAL A 131 -15.24 -15.41 10.81
CA VAL A 131 -15.89 -16.65 11.22
C VAL A 131 -15.57 -17.77 10.22
N PHE A 132 -14.56 -18.58 10.56
CA PHE A 132 -14.27 -19.83 9.87
C PHE A 132 -14.71 -21.02 10.74
N SER A 133 -15.91 -21.53 10.47
CA SER A 133 -16.56 -22.57 11.29
C SER A 133 -15.71 -23.83 11.44
N HIS A 134 -14.92 -24.19 10.43
CA HIS A 134 -14.01 -25.34 10.50
C HIS A 134 -13.03 -25.24 11.67
N ARG A 135 -12.46 -24.06 11.94
CA ARG A 135 -11.49 -23.86 13.04
C ARG A 135 -12.11 -23.97 14.44
N LEU A 136 -13.43 -23.86 14.52
CA LEU A 136 -14.19 -23.92 15.78
C LEU A 136 -14.69 -25.32 16.10
N HIS A 137 -14.72 -26.21 15.11
CA HIS A 137 -15.16 -27.57 15.30
C HIS A 137 -14.13 -28.38 16.12
N PRO A 138 -14.55 -29.12 17.16
CA PRO A 138 -13.63 -29.88 18.02
C PRO A 138 -12.78 -30.89 17.25
N GLN A 139 -13.37 -31.62 16.29
CA GLN A 139 -12.65 -32.63 15.52
C GLN A 139 -11.56 -32.04 14.61
N TRP A 140 -11.76 -30.82 14.09
CA TRP A 140 -10.73 -30.13 13.30
C TRP A 140 -9.58 -29.64 14.18
N ARG A 141 -9.87 -29.23 15.42
CA ARG A 141 -8.84 -28.88 16.41
C ARG A 141 -8.05 -30.10 16.85
N GLU A 142 -8.71 -31.20 17.14
CA GLU A 142 -8.06 -32.48 17.47
C GLU A 142 -7.14 -32.96 16.34
N LEU A 143 -7.60 -32.86 15.09
CA LEU A 143 -6.77 -33.13 13.92
C LEU A 143 -5.55 -32.20 13.89
N ARG A 144 -5.73 -30.89 14.02
CA ARG A 144 -4.60 -29.95 14.04
C ARG A 144 -3.58 -30.29 15.13
N ASP A 145 -4.06 -30.59 16.33
CA ASP A 145 -3.19 -30.97 17.45
C ASP A 145 -2.44 -32.28 17.16
N SER A 146 -3.10 -33.26 16.51
CA SER A 146 -2.48 -34.50 16.02
C SER A 146 -1.37 -34.24 14.99
N LEU A 147 -1.61 -33.35 14.02
CA LEU A 147 -0.61 -32.94 13.04
C LEU A 147 0.58 -32.25 13.71
N GLN A 148 0.33 -31.37 14.69
CA GLN A 148 1.37 -30.64 15.42
C GLN A 148 2.22 -31.55 16.31
N ARG A 149 1.64 -32.62 16.88
CA ARG A 149 2.39 -33.66 17.60
C ARG A 149 3.23 -34.54 16.68
N GLY A 150 2.98 -34.50 15.37
CA GLY A 150 3.67 -35.33 14.39
C GLY A 150 3.14 -36.76 14.33
N ASP A 151 1.88 -37.00 14.71
CA ASP A 151 1.26 -38.34 14.76
C ASP A 151 1.22 -39.02 13.38
N LEU A 152 1.29 -38.24 12.29
CA LEU A 152 1.38 -38.70 10.89
C LEU A 152 2.82 -38.70 10.32
N GLY A 153 3.82 -38.29 11.11
CA GLY A 153 5.15 -37.98 10.61
C GLY A 153 5.18 -36.71 9.76
N ARG A 154 6.14 -36.60 8.83
CA ARG A 154 6.19 -35.45 7.91
C ARG A 154 5.04 -35.56 6.91
N ILE A 155 4.17 -34.56 6.90
CA ILE A 155 3.08 -34.47 5.92
C ILE A 155 3.69 -34.29 4.53
N ARG A 156 3.26 -35.13 3.59
CA ARG A 156 3.70 -35.09 2.20
C ARG A 156 2.70 -34.41 1.31
N PHE A 157 1.42 -34.65 1.57
CA PHE A 157 0.36 -34.27 0.65
C PHE A 157 -0.99 -34.17 1.37
N LEU A 158 -1.80 -33.18 0.96
CA LEU A 158 -3.20 -33.04 1.36
C LEU A 158 -4.10 -33.02 0.12
N GLU A 159 -5.27 -33.61 0.23
CA GLU A 159 -6.29 -33.56 -0.82
C GLU A 159 -7.67 -33.31 -0.25
N ILE A 160 -8.33 -32.24 -0.67
CA ILE A 160 -9.76 -32.02 -0.43
C ILE A 160 -10.52 -32.31 -1.73
N SER A 161 -11.49 -33.20 -1.65
CA SER A 161 -12.44 -33.51 -2.72
C SER A 161 -13.85 -33.14 -2.28
N ARG A 162 -14.51 -32.27 -3.04
CA ARG A 162 -15.88 -31.78 -2.82
C ARG A 162 -16.80 -32.25 -3.95
N SER A 163 -18.03 -32.63 -3.58
CA SER A 163 -19.13 -32.87 -4.50
C SER A 163 -20.23 -31.89 -4.15
N GLU A 164 -20.51 -30.93 -5.03
CA GLU A 164 -21.49 -29.87 -4.77
C GLU A 164 -22.79 -30.10 -5.55
N PRO A 165 -23.96 -29.78 -4.98
CA PRO A 165 -25.24 -29.92 -5.67
C PRO A 165 -25.23 -29.14 -6.99
N ALA A 166 -25.52 -29.85 -8.08
CA ALA A 166 -25.66 -29.25 -9.39
C ALA A 166 -26.97 -28.44 -9.47
N GLY A 167 -26.91 -27.30 -10.14
CA GLY A 167 -28.10 -26.54 -10.52
C GLY A 167 -28.91 -27.25 -11.61
N ALA A 168 -29.96 -26.60 -12.11
CA ALA A 168 -30.82 -27.14 -13.17
C ALA A 168 -30.07 -27.48 -14.47
N SER A 169 -28.91 -26.86 -14.70
CA SER A 169 -28.01 -27.11 -15.83
C SER A 169 -27.17 -28.39 -15.69
N GLY A 170 -27.20 -29.07 -14.54
CA GLY A 170 -26.28 -30.15 -14.22
C GLY A 170 -24.85 -29.67 -13.88
N LEU A 171 -24.66 -28.36 -13.73
CA LEU A 171 -23.39 -27.72 -13.41
C LEU A 171 -23.47 -27.04 -12.05
N VAL A 172 -22.32 -26.86 -11.41
CA VAL A 172 -22.21 -26.09 -10.16
C VAL A 172 -21.93 -24.63 -10.47
N ASP A 173 -22.55 -23.74 -9.69
CA ASP A 173 -22.35 -22.30 -9.81
C ASP A 173 -20.93 -21.87 -9.39
N GLU A 174 -20.36 -20.89 -10.09
CA GLU A 174 -18.99 -20.41 -9.85
C GLU A 174 -18.86 -19.73 -8.48
N GLN A 175 -19.91 -19.08 -7.99
CA GLN A 175 -19.91 -18.47 -6.65
C GLN A 175 -19.86 -19.52 -5.55
N THR A 176 -20.65 -20.60 -5.69
CA THR A 176 -20.61 -21.74 -4.75
C THR A 176 -19.21 -22.34 -4.67
N LEU A 177 -18.57 -22.59 -5.81
CA LEU A 177 -17.19 -23.11 -5.86
C LEU A 177 -16.17 -22.16 -5.25
N ASN A 178 -16.26 -20.86 -5.53
CA ASN A 178 -15.33 -19.89 -4.94
C ASN A 178 -15.53 -19.75 -3.42
N ARG A 179 -16.78 -19.84 -2.95
CA ARG A 179 -17.10 -19.81 -1.51
C ARG A 179 -16.54 -21.03 -0.80
N THR A 180 -16.72 -22.23 -1.35
CA THR A 180 -16.18 -23.46 -0.74
C THR A 180 -14.65 -23.48 -0.81
N LEU A 181 -14.06 -23.04 -1.93
CA LEU A 181 -12.61 -22.85 -2.04
C LEU A 181 -12.07 -21.87 -0.98
N LEU A 182 -12.74 -20.75 -0.72
CA LEU A 182 -12.31 -19.79 0.31
C LEU A 182 -12.22 -20.46 1.70
N LEU A 183 -13.26 -21.20 2.08
CA LEU A 183 -13.33 -21.88 3.38
C LEU A 183 -12.33 -23.04 3.48
N ASP A 184 -12.09 -23.75 2.38
CA ASP A 184 -11.12 -24.86 2.34
C ASP A 184 -9.67 -24.37 2.30
N CYS A 185 -9.39 -23.26 1.63
CA CYS A 185 -8.08 -22.62 1.65
C CYS A 185 -7.71 -22.18 3.08
N ASP A 186 -8.66 -21.59 3.81
CA ASP A 186 -8.50 -21.26 5.23
C ASP A 186 -8.13 -22.51 6.05
N LEU A 187 -8.91 -23.59 5.90
CA LEU A 187 -8.67 -24.85 6.60
C LEU A 187 -7.29 -25.44 6.28
N LEU A 188 -6.94 -25.53 4.99
CA LEU A 188 -5.65 -26.07 4.53
C LEU A 188 -4.47 -25.25 5.05
N ARG A 189 -4.61 -23.92 5.09
CA ARG A 189 -3.58 -23.04 5.64
C ARG A 189 -3.46 -23.14 7.15
N TRP A 190 -4.59 -23.22 7.84
CA TRP A 190 -4.62 -23.38 9.29
C TRP A 190 -4.01 -24.70 9.77
N LEU A 191 -4.15 -25.77 8.98
CA LEU A 191 -3.56 -27.08 9.26
C LEU A 191 -2.08 -27.17 8.91
N CYS A 192 -1.63 -26.57 7.80
CA CYS A 192 -0.32 -26.89 7.21
C CYS A 192 0.58 -25.70 6.86
N GLY A 193 0.12 -24.46 7.10
CA GLY A 193 0.87 -23.23 6.84
C GLY A 193 0.53 -22.56 5.51
N ASP A 194 1.28 -21.51 5.17
CA ASP A 194 0.93 -20.63 4.06
C ASP A 194 1.39 -21.14 2.69
N TYR A 195 0.52 -20.98 1.70
CA TYR A 195 0.82 -21.31 0.30
C TYR A 195 1.22 -20.06 -0.48
N THR A 196 2.31 -20.15 -1.24
CA THR A 196 2.86 -19.02 -2.02
C THR A 196 2.62 -19.15 -3.52
N ARG A 197 2.11 -20.31 -3.99
CA ARG A 197 1.84 -20.60 -5.39
C ARG A 197 0.51 -21.32 -5.53
N VAL A 198 -0.26 -20.90 -6.53
CA VAL A 198 -1.58 -21.45 -6.84
C VAL A 198 -1.67 -21.76 -8.32
N THR A 199 -2.12 -22.97 -8.65
CA THR A 199 -2.51 -23.34 -10.00
C THR A 199 -3.97 -23.75 -9.99
N CYS A 200 -4.81 -23.11 -10.81
CA CYS A 200 -6.23 -23.43 -10.87
C CYS A 200 -6.64 -23.78 -12.30
N LEU A 201 -7.39 -24.88 -12.43
CA LEU A 201 -7.95 -25.41 -13.67
C LEU A 201 -9.46 -25.57 -13.51
N GLN A 202 -10.20 -25.14 -14.53
CA GLN A 202 -11.66 -25.31 -14.62
C GLN A 202 -11.98 -26.15 -15.85
N THR A 203 -12.97 -27.03 -15.72
CA THR A 203 -13.43 -27.91 -16.80
C THR A 203 -14.94 -27.84 -16.96
N GLY A 204 -15.41 -27.97 -18.20
CA GLY A 204 -16.85 -27.92 -18.51
C GLY A 204 -17.51 -26.57 -18.21
N ARG A 205 -16.78 -25.46 -18.44
CA ARG A 205 -17.32 -24.10 -18.25
C ARG A 205 -18.36 -23.80 -19.33
N SER A 206 -19.54 -23.37 -18.89
CA SER A 206 -20.61 -22.84 -19.74
C SER A 206 -21.29 -21.65 -19.05
N ASP A 207 -22.26 -21.03 -19.71
CA ASP A 207 -23.08 -19.96 -19.12
C ASP A 207 -23.87 -20.42 -17.89
N GLY A 208 -24.12 -21.73 -17.76
CA GLY A 208 -24.87 -22.32 -16.65
C GLY A 208 -24.02 -22.83 -15.49
N GLY A 209 -22.70 -22.60 -15.49
CA GLY A 209 -21.78 -23.02 -14.42
C GLY A 209 -20.58 -23.84 -14.89
N LEU A 210 -20.02 -24.63 -13.97
CA LEU A 210 -18.81 -25.43 -14.15
C LEU A 210 -19.09 -26.91 -13.88
N ALA A 211 -18.42 -27.81 -14.58
CA ALA A 211 -18.51 -29.24 -14.29
C ALA A 211 -17.59 -29.61 -13.10
N SER A 212 -16.37 -29.06 -13.10
CA SER A 212 -15.44 -29.18 -11.98
C SER A 212 -14.35 -28.10 -11.98
N GLN A 213 -13.75 -27.90 -10.81
CA GLN A 213 -12.60 -27.03 -10.59
C GLN A 213 -11.54 -27.78 -9.78
N SER A 214 -10.28 -27.55 -10.10
CA SER A 214 -9.12 -28.14 -9.43
C SER A 214 -8.11 -27.05 -9.12
N VAL A 215 -7.63 -27.02 -7.89
CA VAL A 215 -6.66 -26.04 -7.38
C VAL A 215 -5.51 -26.78 -6.72
N THR A 216 -4.29 -26.53 -7.17
CA THR A 216 -3.07 -27.01 -6.53
C THR A 216 -2.40 -25.84 -5.81
N LEU A 217 -2.17 -26.01 -4.52
CA LEU A 217 -1.54 -25.07 -3.61
C LEU A 217 -0.15 -25.58 -3.23
N ALA A 218 0.86 -24.73 -3.34
CA ALA A 218 2.22 -25.04 -2.94
C ALA A 218 2.86 -23.85 -2.24
N GLY A 219 3.73 -24.10 -1.26
CA GLY A 219 4.48 -23.05 -0.55
C GLY A 219 5.82 -23.54 -0.04
N GLU A 220 6.60 -22.63 0.53
CA GLU A 220 7.85 -22.98 1.20
C GLU A 220 7.56 -23.47 2.61
N GLY A 221 8.05 -24.66 2.96
CA GLY A 221 7.89 -25.21 4.31
C GLY A 221 6.53 -25.84 4.60
N CYS A 222 5.57 -25.79 3.67
CA CYS A 222 4.29 -26.50 3.77
C CYS A 222 4.21 -27.65 2.73
N PRO A 223 3.47 -28.73 3.03
CA PRO A 223 3.16 -29.79 2.07
C PRO A 223 2.34 -29.26 0.90
N GLU A 224 2.41 -29.94 -0.25
CA GLU A 224 1.52 -29.64 -1.39
C GLU A 224 0.08 -30.04 -1.05
N ALA A 225 -0.88 -29.20 -1.43
CA ALA A 225 -2.29 -29.48 -1.23
C ALA A 225 -3.06 -29.37 -2.55
N ASN A 226 -3.91 -30.36 -2.82
CA ASN A 226 -4.84 -30.37 -3.93
C ASN A 226 -6.26 -30.19 -3.43
N TRP A 227 -7.01 -29.31 -4.09
CA TRP A 227 -8.42 -29.11 -3.87
C TRP A 227 -9.16 -29.39 -5.17
N HIS A 228 -10.18 -30.22 -5.10
CA HIS A 228 -10.99 -30.61 -6.23
C HIS A 228 -12.46 -30.48 -5.87
N ALA A 229 -13.25 -29.84 -6.72
CA ALA A 229 -14.69 -29.77 -6.56
C ALA A 229 -15.38 -30.09 -7.87
N LYS A 230 -16.47 -30.87 -7.81
CA LYS A 230 -17.26 -31.27 -8.98
C LYS A 230 -18.76 -31.15 -8.73
N ALA A 231 -19.51 -30.97 -9.80
CA ALA A 231 -20.97 -31.02 -9.76
C ALA A 231 -21.44 -32.46 -9.45
N SER A 232 -22.46 -32.57 -8.60
CA SER A 232 -23.10 -33.82 -8.18
C SER A 232 -24.61 -33.69 -8.20
N GLY A 233 -25.32 -34.78 -8.48
CA GLY A 233 -26.79 -34.80 -8.40
C GLY A 233 -27.35 -34.94 -6.97
N GLY A 234 -26.49 -35.06 -5.96
CA GLY A 234 -26.87 -35.27 -4.56
C GLY A 234 -26.57 -34.09 -3.64
N GLU A 235 -26.58 -34.35 -2.34
CA GLU A 235 -26.20 -33.38 -1.31
C GLU A 235 -24.70 -33.02 -1.37
N SER A 236 -24.34 -31.90 -0.74
CA SER A 236 -22.95 -31.47 -0.64
C SER A 236 -22.17 -32.47 0.22
N GLN A 237 -21.08 -32.99 -0.33
CA GLN A 237 -20.21 -33.92 0.38
C GLN A 237 -18.75 -33.50 0.25
N TRP A 238 -17.93 -33.83 1.24
CA TRP A 238 -16.50 -33.57 1.20
C TRP A 238 -15.69 -34.73 1.77
N ARG A 239 -14.45 -34.85 1.27
CA ARG A 239 -13.43 -35.78 1.75
C ARG A 239 -12.10 -35.03 1.84
N LEU A 240 -11.42 -35.12 2.98
CA LEU A 240 -10.04 -34.66 3.17
C LEU A 240 -9.14 -35.89 3.37
N THR A 241 -8.10 -36.02 2.55
CA THR A 241 -7.07 -37.05 2.69
C THR A 241 -5.76 -36.38 3.11
N ILE A 242 -5.13 -36.86 4.18
CA ILE A 242 -3.82 -36.37 4.64
C ILE A 242 -2.84 -37.54 4.61
N SER A 243 -1.81 -37.43 3.78
CA SER A 243 -0.77 -38.44 3.66
C SER A 243 0.52 -37.97 4.31
N GLY A 244 0.94 -38.67 5.37
CA GLY A 244 2.24 -38.49 6.01
C GLY A 244 3.17 -39.67 5.77
N ASP A 245 4.42 -39.55 6.21
CA ASP A 245 5.42 -40.61 6.12
C ASP A 245 5.03 -41.88 6.89
N ALA A 246 4.26 -41.75 7.98
CA ALA A 246 3.90 -42.87 8.84
C ALA A 246 2.58 -43.55 8.44
N LYS A 247 1.56 -42.75 8.10
CA LYS A 247 0.22 -43.24 7.76
C LYS A 247 -0.56 -42.19 6.96
N THR A 248 -1.66 -42.64 6.35
CA THR A 248 -2.64 -41.78 5.67
C THR A 248 -3.95 -41.82 6.44
N GLU A 249 -4.50 -40.64 6.73
CA GLU A 249 -5.79 -40.47 7.39
C GLU A 249 -6.80 -39.85 6.41
N ILE A 250 -8.05 -40.32 6.46
CA ILE A 250 -9.12 -39.86 5.59
C ILE A 250 -10.28 -39.35 6.46
N TYR A 251 -10.69 -38.11 6.23
CA TYR A 251 -11.82 -37.45 6.85
C TYR A 251 -12.94 -37.26 5.84
N THR A 252 -14.19 -37.47 6.24
CA THR A 252 -15.36 -37.39 5.33
C THR A 252 -16.60 -36.84 6.03
N SER A 253 -17.46 -36.15 5.28
CA SER A 253 -18.78 -35.68 5.75
C SER A 253 -19.79 -36.80 5.93
N GLU A 254 -19.66 -37.89 5.18
CA GLU A 254 -20.56 -39.05 5.24
C GLU A 254 -19.78 -40.37 5.14
N ALA A 255 -20.33 -41.43 5.73
CA ALA A 255 -19.72 -42.77 5.75
C ALA A 255 -19.64 -43.45 4.36
N GLY A 256 -20.29 -42.90 3.32
CA GLY A 256 -20.38 -43.50 1.98
C GLY A 256 -19.09 -43.49 1.15
N PHE A 257 -18.01 -42.85 1.63
CA PHE A 257 -16.72 -42.77 0.93
C PHE A 257 -15.72 -43.87 1.33
N ALA A 258 -16.17 -44.95 1.97
CA ALA A 258 -15.34 -45.95 2.66
C ALA A 258 -14.53 -46.94 1.78
N ASP A 259 -14.43 -46.73 0.46
CA ASP A 259 -13.75 -47.68 -0.45
C ASP A 259 -12.21 -47.47 -0.61
N ALA A 260 -11.58 -46.65 0.24
CA ALA A 260 -10.14 -46.36 0.13
C ALA A 260 -9.31 -47.03 1.24
N ALA A 261 -8.12 -47.54 0.89
CA ALA A 261 -7.15 -48.08 1.83
C ALA A 261 -6.57 -46.97 2.72
N GLY A 262 -7.06 -46.87 3.96
CA GLY A 262 -6.62 -45.92 4.98
C GLY A 262 -7.52 -45.96 6.22
N ASP A 263 -7.06 -45.41 7.34
CA ASP A 263 -7.91 -45.23 8.53
C ASP A 263 -8.91 -44.10 8.25
N VAL A 264 -10.15 -44.49 7.97
CA VAL A 264 -11.25 -43.55 7.66
C VAL A 264 -11.88 -43.08 8.97
N THR A 265 -11.76 -41.79 9.24
CA THR A 265 -12.41 -41.10 10.36
C THR A 265 -13.56 -40.24 9.83
N THR A 266 -14.80 -40.62 10.13
CA THR A 266 -15.95 -39.78 9.77
C THR A 266 -16.04 -38.59 10.71
N ILE A 267 -15.99 -37.37 10.15
CA ILE A 267 -16.29 -36.16 10.91
C ILE A 267 -17.80 -36.06 11.00
N ARG A 268 -18.33 -36.29 12.21
CA ARG A 268 -19.78 -36.31 12.42
C ARG A 268 -20.23 -34.87 12.64
N SER A 269 -21.15 -34.42 11.80
CA SER A 269 -21.81 -33.12 11.96
C SER A 269 -22.75 -33.04 13.18
N ALA A 270 -22.93 -34.14 13.94
CA ALA A 270 -23.94 -34.21 14.99
C ALA A 270 -23.55 -33.37 16.22
N GLU A 271 -24.45 -32.47 16.62
CA GLU A 271 -24.49 -31.72 17.89
C GLU A 271 -23.33 -30.75 18.18
N HIS A 272 -22.59 -30.28 17.17
CA HIS A 272 -21.74 -29.11 17.38
C HIS A 272 -22.58 -27.83 17.37
N ASP A 273 -22.74 -27.21 18.52
CA ASP A 273 -23.27 -25.85 18.64
C ASP A 273 -22.23 -24.83 18.15
N SER A 274 -22.25 -24.59 16.84
CA SER A 274 -21.36 -23.62 16.20
C SER A 274 -21.61 -22.21 16.69
N GLY A 275 -22.84 -21.87 17.09
CA GLY A 275 -23.19 -20.55 17.59
C GLY A 275 -22.47 -20.23 18.89
N ALA A 276 -22.60 -21.12 19.87
CA ALA A 276 -21.93 -20.99 21.17
C ALA A 276 -20.40 -20.99 21.01
N ALA A 277 -19.86 -21.81 20.10
CA ALA A 277 -18.42 -21.86 19.82
C ALA A 277 -17.89 -20.56 19.19
N ILE A 278 -18.65 -19.93 18.28
CA ILE A 278 -18.30 -18.62 17.70
C ILE A 278 -18.32 -17.55 18.78
N LEU A 279 -19.36 -17.52 19.61
CA LEU A 279 -19.51 -16.53 20.68
C LEU A 279 -18.39 -16.64 21.72
N THR A 280 -18.07 -17.87 22.15
CA THR A 280 -16.97 -18.14 23.09
C THR A 280 -15.61 -17.71 22.52
N GLU A 281 -15.35 -17.98 21.24
CA GLU A 281 -14.10 -17.54 20.60
C GLU A 281 -14.03 -16.01 20.47
N PHE A 282 -15.17 -15.35 20.24
CA PHE A 282 -15.25 -13.90 20.22
C PHE A 282 -14.92 -13.28 21.58
N GLU A 283 -15.53 -13.78 22.65
CA GLU A 283 -15.24 -13.38 24.04
C GLU A 283 -13.76 -13.56 24.38
N ARG A 284 -13.19 -14.73 24.07
CA ARG A 284 -11.77 -15.01 24.28
C ARG A 284 -10.86 -13.97 23.60
N ARG A 285 -11.25 -13.48 22.42
CA ARG A 285 -10.47 -12.46 21.69
C ARG A 285 -10.64 -11.06 22.25
N LEU A 286 -11.81 -10.74 22.79
CA LEU A 286 -12.04 -9.49 23.50
C LEU A 286 -11.10 -9.39 24.71
N GLU A 287 -10.91 -10.49 25.43
CA GLU A 287 -9.99 -10.55 26.58
C GLU A 287 -8.51 -10.48 26.16
N GLY A 288 -8.14 -11.16 25.07
CA GLY A 288 -6.73 -11.28 24.64
C GLY A 288 -6.21 -10.14 23.75
N ASN A 289 -7.08 -9.31 23.18
CA ASN A 289 -6.77 -8.32 22.14
C ASN A 289 -5.96 -8.89 20.94
N ASP A 290 -6.27 -10.11 20.51
CA ASP A 290 -5.63 -10.79 19.37
C ASP A 290 -6.20 -10.37 17.99
N GLY A 291 -6.93 -9.24 17.91
CA GLY A 291 -7.73 -8.85 16.74
C GLY A 291 -6.93 -8.75 15.43
N GLY A 292 -5.67 -8.33 15.50
CA GLY A 292 -4.81 -8.15 14.32
C GLY A 292 -4.39 -9.46 13.65
N HIS A 293 -4.10 -10.51 14.42
CA HIS A 293 -3.61 -11.78 13.88
C HIS A 293 -4.67 -12.49 13.03
N SER A 294 -5.91 -12.53 13.51
CA SER A 294 -6.96 -13.25 12.77
C SER A 294 -7.39 -12.57 11.49
N TRP A 295 -7.37 -11.24 11.46
CA TRP A 295 -7.71 -10.52 10.25
C TRP A 295 -6.65 -10.73 9.16
N SER A 296 -5.40 -10.99 9.56
CA SER A 296 -4.28 -11.25 8.64
C SER A 296 -4.43 -12.55 7.90
N GLU A 297 -4.95 -13.55 8.59
CA GLU A 297 -5.25 -14.85 8.01
C GLU A 297 -6.33 -14.72 6.94
N LEU A 298 -7.41 -13.98 7.22
CA LEU A 298 -8.48 -13.69 6.25
C LEU A 298 -7.96 -12.98 5.00
N VAL A 299 -7.13 -11.93 5.16
CA VAL A 299 -6.53 -11.23 4.01
C VAL A 299 -5.78 -12.20 3.11
N ARG A 300 -4.98 -13.07 3.72
CA ARG A 300 -4.22 -14.08 3.00
C ARG A 300 -5.11 -15.13 2.33
N ASP A 301 -6.27 -15.49 2.91
CA ASP A 301 -7.20 -16.43 2.27
C ASP A 301 -7.82 -15.82 1.01
N PHE A 302 -8.14 -14.52 1.05
CA PHE A 302 -8.56 -13.78 -0.13
C PHE A 302 -7.44 -13.63 -1.17
N ASP A 303 -6.17 -13.48 -0.76
CA ASP A 303 -5.04 -13.44 -1.68
C ASP A 303 -4.90 -14.78 -2.44
N VAL A 304 -5.08 -15.91 -1.76
CA VAL A 304 -5.06 -17.25 -2.37
C VAL A 304 -6.23 -17.40 -3.35
N LEU A 305 -7.43 -16.98 -2.96
CA LEU A 305 -8.61 -17.01 -3.83
C LEU A 305 -8.42 -16.14 -5.09
N ASP A 306 -7.92 -14.90 -4.95
CA ASP A 306 -7.63 -14.03 -6.08
C ASP A 306 -6.51 -14.62 -6.97
N ALA A 307 -5.49 -15.23 -6.37
CA ALA A 307 -4.45 -15.94 -7.12
C ALA A 307 -5.03 -17.11 -7.93
N ALA A 308 -5.98 -17.87 -7.39
CA ALA A 308 -6.70 -18.92 -8.12
C ALA A 308 -7.46 -18.34 -9.32
N GLN A 309 -8.20 -17.24 -9.13
CA GLN A 309 -8.92 -16.55 -10.22
C GLN A 309 -7.97 -15.97 -11.29
N ARG A 310 -6.82 -15.43 -10.88
CA ARG A 310 -5.75 -15.01 -11.80
C ARG A 310 -5.14 -16.19 -12.54
N SER A 311 -4.98 -17.34 -11.88
CA SER A 311 -4.46 -18.56 -12.47
C SER A 311 -5.39 -19.10 -13.56
N ILE A 312 -6.71 -19.12 -13.34
CA ILE A 312 -7.71 -19.47 -14.36
C ILE A 312 -7.56 -18.58 -15.60
N ARG A 313 -7.51 -17.26 -15.42
CA ARG A 313 -7.37 -16.28 -16.52
C ARG A 313 -6.06 -16.44 -17.30
N ARG A 314 -4.96 -16.73 -16.60
CA ARG A 314 -3.62 -16.83 -17.20
C ARG A 314 -3.25 -18.24 -17.66
N ARG A 315 -4.02 -19.27 -17.26
CA ARG A 315 -3.78 -20.69 -17.52
C ARG A 315 -2.38 -21.16 -17.11
N ARG A 316 -1.89 -20.68 -15.96
CA ARG A 316 -0.57 -21.04 -15.41
C ARG A 316 -0.55 -20.86 -13.90
N THR A 317 0.45 -21.43 -13.25
CA THR A 317 0.74 -21.17 -11.83
C THR A 317 0.96 -19.67 -11.61
N VAL A 318 0.33 -19.14 -10.56
CA VAL A 318 0.43 -17.75 -10.12
C VAL A 318 0.99 -17.75 -8.71
N GLU A 319 1.96 -16.88 -8.46
CA GLU A 319 2.42 -16.62 -7.10
C GLU A 319 1.31 -15.87 -6.35
N VAL A 320 0.94 -16.41 -5.18
CA VAL A 320 0.11 -15.68 -4.21
C VAL A 320 0.93 -14.50 -3.80
N GLY A 321 0.36 -13.31 -3.94
CA GLY A 321 1.06 -12.09 -3.59
C GLY A 321 1.32 -12.12 -2.09
N SER A 322 2.50 -12.55 -1.67
CA SER A 322 3.10 -12.08 -0.43
C SER A 322 3.56 -10.65 -0.68
N ASP A 323 2.64 -9.77 -1.09
CA ASP A 323 2.75 -8.36 -0.77
C ASP A 323 2.46 -8.25 0.75
N GLU A 324 3.27 -8.90 1.60
CA GLU A 324 3.90 -8.05 2.61
C GLU A 324 4.43 -6.91 1.78
N PHE A 325 3.91 -5.69 1.95
CA PHE A 325 4.37 -4.47 1.32
C PHE A 325 5.88 -4.54 1.17
N SER A 326 6.34 -5.13 0.07
CA SER A 326 7.71 -5.57 0.04
C SER A 326 8.39 -4.24 -0.04
N GLU A 327 9.26 -3.95 0.91
CA GLU A 327 9.90 -2.64 0.99
C GLU A 327 10.37 -2.21 -0.40
N ARG A 328 10.69 -3.16 -1.29
CA ARG A 328 10.98 -2.98 -2.72
C ARG A 328 9.86 -2.37 -3.59
N SER A 329 8.58 -2.70 -3.41
CA SER A 329 7.46 -2.07 -4.16
C SER A 329 7.16 -0.67 -3.64
N GLN A 330 7.21 -0.46 -2.32
CA GLN A 330 7.15 0.87 -1.70
C GLN A 330 8.37 1.72 -2.05
N PHE A 331 9.57 1.16 -2.09
CA PHE A 331 10.81 1.83 -2.49
C PHE A 331 10.74 2.28 -3.95
N LYS A 332 10.13 1.47 -4.84
CA LYS A 332 9.94 1.89 -6.24
C LYS A 332 8.98 3.08 -6.37
N SER A 333 7.87 3.07 -5.63
CA SER A 333 6.92 4.18 -5.67
C SER A 333 7.48 5.44 -5.00
N THR A 334 8.18 5.32 -3.86
CA THR A 334 8.88 6.47 -3.23
C THR A 334 10.01 7.00 -4.08
N MET A 335 10.82 6.15 -4.72
CA MET A 335 11.86 6.63 -5.65
C MET A 335 11.26 7.37 -6.85
N SER A 336 10.12 6.91 -7.36
CA SER A 336 9.44 7.57 -8.49
C SER A 336 8.81 8.90 -8.07
N ALA A 337 8.16 8.94 -6.90
CA ALA A 337 7.57 10.15 -6.34
C ALA A 337 8.64 11.19 -5.97
N ALA A 338 9.76 10.77 -5.34
CA ALA A 338 10.88 11.64 -5.01
C ALA A 338 11.55 12.20 -6.28
N GLY A 339 11.74 11.35 -7.31
CA GLY A 339 12.26 11.79 -8.61
C GLY A 339 11.36 12.84 -9.28
N CYS A 340 10.05 12.61 -9.30
CA CYS A 340 9.07 13.56 -9.83
C CYS A 340 9.05 14.87 -9.01
N GLY A 341 9.10 14.77 -7.69
CA GLY A 341 9.15 15.93 -6.78
C GLY A 341 10.38 16.81 -7.02
N VAL A 342 11.55 16.21 -7.27
CA VAL A 342 12.78 16.96 -7.57
C VAL A 342 12.70 17.66 -8.93
N LEU A 343 12.13 17.01 -9.94
CA LEU A 343 11.91 17.64 -11.25
C LEU A 343 10.95 18.83 -11.16
N LEU A 344 9.86 18.68 -10.41
CA LEU A 344 8.93 19.79 -10.17
C LEU A 344 9.60 20.92 -9.36
N TYR A 345 10.33 20.58 -8.29
CA TYR A 345 11.07 21.55 -7.50
C TYR A 345 12.05 22.36 -8.35
N THR A 346 12.90 21.70 -9.14
CA THR A 346 13.89 22.37 -9.99
C THR A 346 13.24 23.29 -11.02
N MET A 347 12.15 22.84 -11.65
CA MET A 347 11.40 23.66 -12.61
C MET A 347 10.82 24.92 -11.94
N PHE A 348 10.11 24.79 -10.82
CA PHE A 348 9.51 25.93 -10.13
C PHE A 348 10.55 26.85 -9.50
N ALA A 349 11.61 26.30 -8.92
CA ALA A 349 12.69 27.07 -8.31
C ALA A 349 13.47 27.87 -9.37
N LEU A 350 13.67 27.32 -10.57
CA LEU A 350 14.27 28.04 -11.70
C LEU A 350 13.39 29.21 -12.15
N VAL A 351 12.08 29.00 -12.33
CA VAL A 351 11.15 30.06 -12.69
C VAL A 351 11.14 31.16 -11.63
N PHE A 352 11.13 30.79 -10.36
CA PHE A 352 11.18 31.75 -9.25
C PHE A 352 12.50 32.53 -9.22
N ALA A 353 13.64 31.85 -9.41
CA ALA A 353 14.95 32.50 -9.47
C ALA A 353 15.05 33.49 -10.64
N LEU A 354 14.50 33.15 -11.80
CA LEU A 354 14.44 34.06 -12.95
C LEU A 354 13.52 35.26 -12.69
N LEU A 355 12.36 35.03 -12.07
CA LEU A 355 11.43 36.11 -11.73
C LEU A 355 11.99 37.06 -10.67
N ALA A 356 12.60 36.51 -9.61
CA ALA A 356 13.32 37.28 -8.61
C ALA A 356 14.49 38.05 -9.26
N GLY A 357 15.19 37.40 -10.19
CA GLY A 357 16.24 38.02 -10.99
C GLY A 357 15.74 39.20 -11.85
N ALA A 358 14.53 39.12 -12.37
CA ALA A 358 13.94 40.20 -13.17
C ALA A 358 13.41 41.36 -12.30
N LEU A 359 12.80 41.06 -11.16
CA LEU A 359 12.12 42.04 -10.31
C LEU A 359 13.05 42.75 -9.32
N LEU A 360 14.09 42.06 -8.82
CA LEU A 360 14.95 42.56 -7.75
C LEU A 360 16.32 43.05 -8.24
N ASP A 361 16.59 43.03 -9.55
CA ASP A 361 17.88 43.49 -10.09
C ASP A 361 17.97 45.02 -9.98
N PRO A 362 18.84 45.55 -9.08
CA PRO A 362 18.93 46.99 -8.87
C PRO A 362 19.68 47.71 -10.00
N ARG A 363 20.28 46.96 -10.94
CA ARG A 363 21.07 47.52 -12.03
C ARG A 363 20.14 48.09 -13.09
N ASP A 364 20.46 49.28 -13.56
CA ASP A 364 19.74 49.87 -14.68
C ASP A 364 20.22 49.32 -16.05
N ALA A 365 19.48 49.65 -17.11
CA ALA A 365 19.77 49.16 -18.46
C ALA A 365 21.11 49.68 -19.01
N ALA A 366 21.59 50.84 -18.55
CA ALA A 366 22.91 51.36 -18.92
C ALA A 366 24.01 50.49 -18.30
N GLN A 367 23.93 50.24 -16.99
CA GLN A 367 24.91 49.42 -16.27
C GLN A 367 24.95 47.98 -16.79
N LYS A 368 23.79 47.38 -17.10
CA LYS A 368 23.73 46.04 -17.71
C LYS A 368 24.46 45.98 -19.06
N ARG A 369 24.28 46.99 -19.92
CA ARG A 369 24.95 47.09 -21.23
C ARG A 369 26.46 47.27 -21.07
N SER A 370 26.89 48.22 -20.23
CA SER A 370 28.31 48.45 -19.94
C SER A 370 28.99 47.22 -19.33
N GLN A 371 28.32 46.52 -18.41
CA GLN A 371 28.86 45.30 -17.81
C GLN A 371 28.98 44.16 -18.84
N SER A 372 27.99 43.97 -19.71
CA SER A 372 28.06 42.95 -20.78
C SER A 372 29.15 43.24 -21.83
N ALA A 373 29.45 44.52 -22.07
CA ALA A 373 30.54 44.95 -22.93
C ALA A 373 31.92 44.81 -22.27
N GLY A 374 31.98 44.66 -20.95
CA GLY A 374 33.22 44.70 -20.17
C GLY A 374 33.73 46.13 -19.93
N PHE A 375 32.88 47.15 -20.03
CA PHE A 375 33.26 48.58 -19.97
C PHE A 375 33.06 49.18 -18.58
N VAL A 376 33.31 48.40 -17.54
CA VAL A 376 33.10 48.82 -16.15
C VAL A 376 34.43 48.73 -15.43
N LEU A 377 34.99 49.88 -15.06
CA LEU A 377 36.23 50.00 -14.30
C LEU A 377 35.89 50.07 -12.82
N ARG A 378 36.47 49.15 -12.05
CA ARG A 378 36.27 48.98 -10.62
C ARG A 378 37.39 49.67 -9.83
N ALA A 379 37.23 49.75 -8.52
CA ALA A 379 38.23 50.33 -7.62
C ALA A 379 39.63 49.69 -7.78
N GLU A 380 39.68 48.38 -8.07
CA GLU A 380 40.90 47.59 -8.28
C GLU A 380 41.67 47.92 -9.57
N ASP A 381 41.03 48.61 -10.53
CA ASP A 381 41.66 49.09 -11.76
C ASP A 381 42.47 50.38 -11.54
N PHE A 382 42.46 50.92 -10.32
CA PHE A 382 43.17 52.14 -9.95
C PHE A 382 44.14 51.87 -8.78
N VAL A 383 45.19 52.69 -8.69
CA VAL A 383 46.16 52.62 -7.59
C VAL A 383 45.61 53.35 -6.37
N GLY A 384 44.99 52.62 -5.44
CA GLY A 384 44.45 53.17 -4.18
C GLY A 384 43.31 54.16 -4.41
N GLU A 385 43.39 55.36 -3.82
CA GLU A 385 42.46 56.48 -4.04
C GLU A 385 42.93 57.43 -5.16
N SER A 386 44.04 57.12 -5.83
CA SER A 386 44.57 57.97 -6.90
C SER A 386 43.74 57.86 -8.18
N ALA A 387 44.00 58.76 -9.13
CA ALA A 387 43.46 58.67 -10.49
C ALA A 387 44.31 57.81 -11.43
N GLU A 388 45.45 57.31 -10.96
CA GLU A 388 46.36 56.51 -11.75
C GLU A 388 45.81 55.09 -11.91
N LEU A 389 45.83 54.59 -13.15
CA LEU A 389 45.42 53.22 -13.46
C LEU A 389 46.48 52.25 -12.93
N SER A 390 46.03 51.14 -12.35
CA SER A 390 46.92 50.02 -12.05
C SER A 390 47.36 49.36 -13.37
N PRO A 391 48.44 48.55 -13.39
CA PRO A 391 48.84 47.83 -14.60
C PRO A 391 47.72 46.96 -15.21
N SER A 392 46.85 46.38 -14.36
CA SER A 392 45.65 45.67 -14.82
C SER A 392 44.59 46.62 -15.37
N GLY A 393 44.39 47.78 -14.74
CA GLY A 393 43.48 48.81 -15.22
C GLY A 393 43.92 49.41 -16.56
N GLU A 394 45.22 49.60 -16.79
CA GLU A 394 45.74 50.04 -18.10
C GLU A 394 45.41 49.02 -19.19
N ALA A 395 45.69 47.73 -18.95
CA ALA A 395 45.36 46.66 -19.88
C ALA A 395 43.85 46.58 -20.14
N HIS A 396 43.01 46.79 -19.13
CA HIS A 396 41.56 46.80 -19.25
C HIS A 396 41.06 48.00 -20.06
N VAL A 397 41.58 49.19 -19.82
CA VAL A 397 41.25 50.40 -20.61
C VAL A 397 41.68 50.23 -22.07
N ASP A 398 42.82 49.61 -22.34
CA ASP A 398 43.27 49.30 -23.70
C ASP A 398 42.33 48.29 -24.41
N ASP A 399 41.83 47.26 -23.70
CA ASP A 399 40.80 46.35 -24.24
C ASP A 399 39.50 47.10 -24.57
N ILE A 400 39.05 47.96 -23.66
CA ILE A 400 37.87 48.80 -23.86
C ILE A 400 38.06 49.66 -25.11
N ARG A 401 39.20 50.34 -25.25
CA ARG A 401 39.51 51.18 -26.43
C ARG A 401 39.39 50.39 -27.74
N ASN A 402 39.95 49.19 -27.78
CA ASN A 402 39.94 48.33 -28.98
C ASN A 402 38.54 47.85 -29.36
N ARG A 403 37.59 47.85 -28.41
CA ARG A 403 36.21 47.37 -28.59
C ARG A 403 35.17 48.49 -28.58
N LEU A 404 35.56 49.71 -28.25
CA LEU A 404 34.65 50.84 -28.03
C LEU A 404 33.81 51.20 -29.26
N TRP A 405 34.35 50.97 -30.46
CA TRP A 405 33.66 51.20 -31.73
C TRP A 405 32.62 50.13 -32.07
N GLN A 406 32.65 48.97 -31.37
CA GLN A 406 31.73 47.86 -31.61
C GLN A 406 30.41 47.98 -30.82
N THR A 407 30.33 48.92 -29.87
CA THR A 407 29.17 49.05 -28.99
C THR A 407 28.94 50.48 -28.55
N THR A 408 27.67 50.82 -28.32
CA THR A 408 27.24 52.12 -27.80
C THR A 408 27.23 52.19 -26.27
N ALA A 409 27.75 51.17 -25.58
CA ALA A 409 27.83 51.14 -24.14
C ALA A 409 28.71 52.28 -23.58
N GLU A 410 28.33 52.79 -22.40
CA GLU A 410 29.09 53.77 -21.63
C GLU A 410 30.24 53.09 -20.90
N VAL A 411 31.34 53.82 -20.70
CA VAL A 411 32.44 53.39 -19.82
C VAL A 411 32.12 53.87 -18.41
N MET A 412 31.80 52.94 -17.52
CA MET A 412 31.40 53.25 -16.15
C MET A 412 32.58 53.14 -15.20
N ILE A 413 32.75 54.12 -14.32
CA ILE A 413 33.80 54.13 -13.29
C ILE A 413 33.14 54.07 -11.92
N ASP A 414 33.55 53.09 -11.11
CA ASP A 414 33.15 52.98 -9.70
C ASP A 414 33.79 54.11 -8.87
N PRO A 415 33.02 55.00 -8.22
CA PRO A 415 33.56 56.02 -7.35
C PRO A 415 34.08 55.45 -6.03
N ALA A 416 33.79 54.20 -5.65
CA ALA A 416 34.37 53.52 -4.48
C ALA A 416 34.37 54.33 -3.16
N GLY A 417 33.38 55.21 -2.95
CA GLY A 417 33.29 56.09 -1.77
C GLY A 417 34.21 57.32 -1.79
N MET A 418 34.87 57.61 -2.91
CA MET A 418 35.72 58.79 -3.08
C MET A 418 34.91 60.09 -3.16
N THR A 419 35.60 61.21 -2.92
CA THR A 419 35.03 62.54 -3.15
C THR A 419 34.74 62.79 -4.64
N PRO A 420 33.71 63.59 -4.99
CA PRO A 420 33.36 63.89 -6.38
C PRO A 420 34.54 64.39 -7.22
N ALA A 421 35.41 65.23 -6.64
CA ALA A 421 36.61 65.74 -7.33
C ALA A 421 37.64 64.64 -7.65
N ALA A 422 37.78 63.62 -6.80
CA ALA A 422 38.67 62.49 -7.08
C ALA A 422 38.08 61.56 -8.16
N ALA A 423 36.77 61.33 -8.12
CA ALA A 423 36.02 60.64 -9.16
C ALA A 423 36.16 61.32 -10.54
N ASP A 424 36.01 62.65 -10.60
CA ASP A 424 36.16 63.42 -11.85
C ASP A 424 37.59 63.33 -12.41
N ARG A 425 38.61 63.28 -11.54
CA ARG A 425 40.00 63.05 -11.99
C ARG A 425 40.20 61.64 -12.59
N ARG A 426 39.57 60.61 -12.03
CA ARG A 426 39.55 59.27 -12.64
C ARG A 426 38.87 59.27 -14.00
N ARG A 427 37.71 59.91 -14.09
CA ARG A 427 36.99 60.11 -15.35
C ARG A 427 37.88 60.76 -16.40
N ALA A 428 38.49 61.90 -16.08
CA ALA A 428 39.35 62.62 -17.01
C ALA A 428 40.57 61.78 -17.46
N THR A 429 41.15 60.99 -16.55
CA THR A 429 42.29 60.11 -16.87
C THR A 429 41.89 59.01 -17.83
N VAL A 430 40.75 58.35 -17.58
CA VAL A 430 40.20 57.30 -18.45
C VAL A 430 39.79 57.88 -19.81
N ALA A 431 39.06 59.00 -19.84
CA ALA A 431 38.64 59.67 -21.07
C ALA A 431 39.84 60.10 -21.93
N GLY A 432 40.89 60.62 -21.30
CA GLY A 432 42.13 61.00 -21.97
C GLY A 432 42.88 59.80 -22.57
N ARG A 433 42.87 58.63 -21.91
CA ARG A 433 43.50 57.40 -22.42
C ARG A 433 42.71 56.71 -23.52
N LEU A 434 41.38 56.81 -23.47
CA LEU A 434 40.53 56.25 -24.50
C LEU A 434 40.56 57.12 -25.77
N SER A 435 40.70 58.45 -25.63
CA SER A 435 40.71 59.38 -26.76
C SER A 435 42.00 59.28 -27.57
N THR A 436 41.87 59.26 -28.90
CA THR A 436 43.03 59.37 -29.80
C THR A 436 42.95 60.69 -30.57
N PRO A 437 44.07 61.25 -31.05
CA PRO A 437 44.05 62.48 -31.84
C PRO A 437 43.19 62.39 -33.11
N ALA A 438 42.96 61.17 -33.61
CA ALA A 438 42.18 60.89 -34.81
C ALA A 438 40.67 60.68 -34.54
N ASP A 439 40.28 60.34 -33.31
CA ASP A 439 38.89 60.06 -32.93
C ASP A 439 38.68 60.46 -31.46
N PRO A 440 38.29 61.73 -31.20
CA PRO A 440 38.00 62.19 -29.86
C PRO A 440 36.71 61.53 -29.37
N ILE A 441 36.80 60.79 -28.27
CA ILE A 441 35.62 60.19 -27.66
C ILE A 441 34.76 61.30 -27.06
N ASP A 442 33.46 61.24 -27.31
CA ASP A 442 32.49 62.07 -26.62
C ASP A 442 32.65 61.89 -25.10
N ASP A 443 33.06 62.96 -24.41
CA ASP A 443 33.34 62.96 -22.97
C ASP A 443 32.13 62.46 -22.15
N ASN A 444 30.92 62.55 -22.71
CA ASN A 444 29.70 62.02 -22.10
C ASN A 444 29.62 60.49 -22.06
N ARG A 445 30.50 59.77 -22.79
CA ARG A 445 30.54 58.30 -22.77
C ARG A 445 31.23 57.73 -21.55
N VAL A 446 32.04 58.51 -20.83
CA VAL A 446 32.70 58.08 -19.59
C VAL A 446 31.92 58.65 -18.41
N VAL A 447 31.25 57.78 -17.65
CA VAL A 447 30.34 58.18 -16.57
C VAL A 447 30.84 57.60 -15.24
N VAL A 448 30.91 58.45 -14.21
CA VAL A 448 31.16 57.97 -12.84
C VAL A 448 29.82 57.66 -12.18
N ARG A 449 29.63 56.43 -11.72
CA ARG A 449 28.40 56.02 -11.04
C ARG A 449 28.63 54.85 -10.11
N ASP A 450 27.93 54.84 -8.97
CA ASP A 450 27.93 53.70 -8.05
C ASP A 450 27.48 52.43 -8.77
N ILE A 451 28.37 51.43 -8.81
CA ILE A 451 28.06 50.12 -9.39
C ILE A 451 27.17 49.38 -8.38
N GLN A 452 25.86 49.42 -8.61
CA GLN A 452 24.93 48.67 -7.79
C GLN A 452 24.93 47.17 -8.11
N GLY A 453 24.54 46.33 -7.15
CA GLY A 453 24.21 44.93 -7.41
C GLY A 453 25.31 43.90 -7.14
N GLN A 454 26.43 44.23 -6.48
CA GLN A 454 27.40 43.21 -6.04
C GLN A 454 26.76 42.17 -5.09
N TRP A 455 25.94 42.65 -4.14
CA TRP A 455 25.18 41.77 -3.24
C TRP A 455 24.17 40.91 -4.02
N PHE A 456 23.53 41.49 -5.04
CA PHE A 456 22.56 40.81 -5.89
C PHE A 456 23.21 39.70 -6.71
N GLN A 457 24.42 39.91 -7.26
CA GLN A 457 25.20 38.88 -7.95
C GLN A 457 25.52 37.69 -7.04
N ARG A 458 25.96 37.96 -5.79
CA ARG A 458 26.19 36.91 -4.79
C ARG A 458 24.91 36.19 -4.41
N GLY A 459 23.81 36.93 -4.23
CA GLY A 459 22.48 36.37 -3.95
C GLY A 459 21.99 35.44 -5.07
N MET A 460 22.14 35.86 -6.33
CA MET A 460 21.80 35.04 -7.48
C MET A 460 22.66 33.79 -7.56
N LEU A 461 23.97 33.87 -7.31
CA LEU A 461 24.84 32.69 -7.26
C LEU A 461 24.36 31.66 -6.21
N ILE A 462 23.99 32.12 -5.01
CA ILE A 462 23.44 31.25 -3.96
C ILE A 462 22.11 30.64 -4.41
N ALA A 463 21.23 31.43 -5.03
CA ALA A 463 19.97 30.92 -5.58
C ALA A 463 20.21 29.83 -6.64
N TRP A 464 21.16 30.02 -7.56
CA TRP A 464 21.55 29.01 -8.54
C TRP A 464 22.06 27.72 -7.87
N ILE A 465 22.90 27.83 -6.84
CA ILE A 465 23.36 26.66 -6.10
C ILE A 465 22.16 25.92 -5.47
N LEU A 466 21.25 26.63 -4.81
CA LEU A 466 20.07 26.03 -4.17
C LEU A 466 19.15 25.32 -5.18
N VAL A 467 18.96 25.89 -6.37
CA VAL A 467 18.12 25.31 -7.41
C VAL A 467 18.73 24.00 -7.94
N PHE A 468 20.04 23.94 -8.18
CA PHE A 468 20.68 22.82 -8.89
C PHE A 468 21.32 21.77 -7.97
N LEU A 469 21.62 22.09 -6.72
CA LEU A 469 22.27 21.18 -5.77
C LEU A 469 21.48 19.87 -5.56
N PRO A 470 20.14 19.86 -5.37
CA PRO A 470 19.40 18.61 -5.15
C PRO A 470 19.47 17.66 -6.34
N GLY A 471 19.38 18.20 -7.56
CA GLY A 471 19.52 17.41 -8.80
C GLY A 471 20.93 16.83 -8.95
N GLY A 472 21.96 17.64 -8.67
CA GLY A 472 23.35 17.19 -8.69
C GLY A 472 23.63 16.06 -7.68
N LEU A 473 23.08 16.17 -6.46
CA LEU A 473 23.23 15.14 -5.43
C LEU A 473 22.59 13.80 -5.85
N ILE A 474 21.41 13.84 -6.47
CA ILE A 474 20.72 12.64 -6.94
C ILE A 474 21.48 11.97 -8.08
N LEU A 475 21.99 12.75 -9.04
CA LEU A 475 22.82 12.20 -10.13
C LEU A 475 24.10 11.57 -9.60
N LEU A 476 24.73 12.19 -8.59
CA LEU A 476 25.90 11.64 -7.93
C LEU A 476 25.60 10.32 -7.21
N LEU A 477 24.47 10.25 -6.50
CA LEU A 477 24.01 9.01 -5.84
C LEU A 477 23.72 7.90 -6.86
N GLN A 478 23.07 8.23 -7.98
CA GLN A 478 22.82 7.29 -9.08
C GLN A 478 24.13 6.80 -9.71
N GLY A 479 25.11 7.68 -9.89
CA GLY A 479 26.45 7.31 -10.34
C GLY A 479 27.14 6.34 -9.37
N LEU A 480 27.08 6.61 -8.06
CA LEU A 480 27.62 5.72 -7.03
C LEU A 480 26.93 4.36 -7.03
N LEU A 481 25.61 4.30 -7.18
CA LEU A 481 24.86 3.03 -7.30
C LEU A 481 25.24 2.24 -8.56
N LEU A 482 25.58 2.93 -9.66
CA LEU A 482 26.05 2.29 -10.88
C LEU A 482 27.45 1.69 -10.70
N VAL A 483 28.35 2.40 -10.01
CA VAL A 483 29.72 1.96 -9.73
C VAL A 483 29.76 0.82 -8.71
N THR A 484 28.86 0.84 -7.72
CA THR A 484 28.81 -0.16 -6.64
C THR A 484 28.00 -1.41 -7.01
N ARG A 485 27.34 -1.45 -8.17
CA ARG A 485 26.71 -2.67 -8.66
C ARG A 485 27.81 -3.72 -8.87
N PRO A 486 27.81 -4.83 -8.09
CA PRO A 486 28.80 -5.88 -8.29
C PRO A 486 28.68 -6.36 -9.73
N ALA A 487 29.80 -6.35 -10.46
CA ALA A 487 29.87 -6.90 -11.81
C ALA A 487 29.34 -8.33 -11.72
N GLY A 488 28.17 -8.55 -12.32
CA GLY A 488 27.43 -9.79 -12.19
C GLY A 488 28.34 -10.97 -12.47
N THR A 489 28.40 -11.87 -11.50
CA THR A 489 28.96 -13.21 -11.60
C THR A 489 28.24 -13.94 -12.73
N THR A 490 28.73 -13.80 -13.96
CA THR A 490 28.29 -14.53 -15.16
C THR A 490 28.80 -15.98 -15.15
N GLY A 491 28.82 -16.61 -13.97
CA GLY A 491 29.19 -17.99 -13.75
C GLY A 491 27.96 -18.80 -13.34
N GLY A 492 26.99 -18.95 -14.23
CA GLY A 492 26.02 -20.03 -14.11
C GLY A 492 26.76 -21.36 -14.34
N PRO A 493 26.63 -22.36 -13.45
CA PRO A 493 27.25 -23.66 -13.68
C PRO A 493 26.68 -24.30 -14.95
N PRO A 494 27.50 -24.95 -15.78
CA PRO A 494 27.03 -25.66 -16.96
C PRO A 494 26.04 -26.75 -16.51
N HIS A 495 24.85 -26.75 -17.10
CA HIS A 495 23.91 -27.85 -17.00
C HIS A 495 24.62 -29.14 -17.43
N SER A 496 24.90 -30.01 -16.45
CA SER A 496 25.21 -31.41 -16.72
C SER A 496 23.91 -32.10 -17.13
N THR A 497 23.71 -32.27 -18.43
CA THR A 497 22.91 -33.35 -18.97
C THR A 497 23.67 -34.66 -18.72
N ASP A 498 23.23 -35.45 -17.75
CA ASP A 498 23.43 -36.90 -17.80
C ASP A 498 22.42 -37.64 -16.91
N ARG A 499 21.75 -38.60 -17.56
CA ARG A 499 20.82 -39.65 -17.10
C ARG A 499 19.33 -39.33 -16.99
#